data_AF-A0AAV3EHX9-F1
#
_entry.id   AF-A0AAV3EHX9-F1
#
_cell.length_a   1.000
_cell.length_b   1.000
_cell.length_c   1.000
_cell.angle_alpha   90.00
_cell.angle_beta   90.00
_cell.angle_gamma   90.00
#
_symmetry.space_group_name_H-M   'P 1'
#
loop_
_entity.id
_entity.type
_entity.pdbx_description
1 polymer ?
#
loop_
_entity_poly.entity_id
_entity_poly.type
_entity_poly.pdbx_seq_one_letter_code
_entity_poly.pdbx_strand_id
1 'polypeptide(L)'
;MKLFIILITIMFVIILYLLNKIEKQKIKILYISKQNHLLLKKIDNTKNIYNNTKNLEFKPTLLNIKNVCIKNTTTIKLAPFDFSPKLLELSENSSVDIISKIYIMNILWYEVSINNQNGNKINGWVKDCNTNFVYTK
;
A
#
# COMPACT_ATOMS: atom_id res chain seq x y z
N MET A 1 69.68 14.40 -20.01
CA MET A 1 69.32 13.80 -18.71
C MET A 1 68.38 14.66 -17.86
N LYS A 2 68.66 15.95 -17.60
CA LYS A 2 67.80 16.81 -16.75
C LYS A 2 66.33 16.88 -17.19
N LEU A 3 66.08 16.93 -18.50
CA LEU A 3 64.73 16.97 -19.09
C LEU A 3 63.94 15.65 -18.87
N PHE A 4 64.64 14.51 -18.91
CA PHE A 4 64.04 13.20 -18.59
C PHE A 4 63.68 13.07 -17.11
N ILE A 5 64.52 13.60 -16.22
CA ILE A 5 64.25 13.60 -14.77
C ILE A 5 62.99 14.43 -14.46
N ILE A 6 62.85 15.62 -15.07
CA ILE A 6 61.66 16.46 -14.93
C ILE A 6 60.40 15.72 -15.42
N LEU A 7 60.48 15.07 -16.59
CA LEU A 7 59.35 14.31 -17.13
C LEU A 7 58.90 13.17 -16.19
N ILE A 8 59.87 12.43 -15.62
CA ILE A 8 59.59 11.35 -14.67
C ILE A 8 58.92 11.88 -13.40
N THR A 9 59.37 13.02 -12.87
CA THR A 9 58.76 13.62 -11.68
C THR A 9 57.31 14.05 -11.92
N ILE A 10 57.01 14.63 -13.09
CA ILE A 10 55.63 15.02 -13.46
C ILE A 10 54.74 13.79 -13.58
N MET A 11 55.23 12.73 -14.24
CA MET A 11 54.48 11.48 -14.38
C MET A 11 54.20 10.83 -13.02
N PHE A 12 55.16 10.86 -12.11
CA PHE A 12 54.98 10.32 -10.76
C PHE A 12 53.91 11.07 -9.96
N VAL A 13 53.89 12.40 -10.05
CA VAL A 13 52.85 13.23 -9.40
C VAL A 13 51.46 12.92 -9.97
N ILE A 14 51.34 12.78 -11.30
CA ILE A 14 50.08 12.43 -11.96
C ILE A 14 49.59 11.04 -11.50
N ILE A 15 50.49 10.05 -11.41
CA ILE A 15 50.15 8.70 -10.96
C ILE A 15 49.61 8.72 -9.52
N LEU A 16 50.27 9.43 -8.60
CA LEU A 16 49.81 9.56 -7.21
C LEU A 16 48.42 10.21 -7.12
N TYR A 17 48.18 11.25 -7.93
CA TYR A 17 46.87 11.88 -7.99
C TYR A 17 45.79 10.93 -8.49
N LEU A 18 46.07 10.16 -9.55
CA LEU A 18 45.14 9.19 -10.11
C LEU A 18 44.82 8.06 -9.12
N LEU A 19 45.80 7.55 -8.39
CA LEU A 19 45.59 6.52 -7.37
C LEU A 19 44.62 6.98 -6.28
N ASN A 20 44.84 8.19 -5.74
CA ASN A 20 43.95 8.77 -4.72
C ASN A 20 42.52 8.98 -5.27
N LYS A 21 42.39 9.40 -6.53
CA LYS A 21 41.08 9.54 -7.18
C LYS A 21 40.35 8.20 -7.31
N ILE A 22 41.07 7.13 -7.66
CA ILE A 22 40.51 5.78 -7.80
C ILE A 22 40.02 5.25 -6.45
N GLU A 23 40.78 5.44 -5.37
CA GLU A 23 40.36 5.01 -4.02
C GLU A 23 39.07 5.68 -3.56
N LYS A 24 38.96 7.00 -3.77
CA LYS A 24 37.72 7.74 -3.46
C LYS A 24 36.52 7.24 -4.25
N GLN A 25 36.70 6.87 -5.52
CA GLN A 25 35.64 6.31 -6.35
C GLN A 25 35.24 4.91 -5.87
N LYS A 26 36.20 4.05 -5.52
CA LYS A 26 35.94 2.70 -4.99
C LYS A 26 35.06 2.75 -3.74
N ILE A 27 35.36 3.62 -2.78
CA ILE A 27 34.56 3.77 -1.55
C ILE A 27 33.13 4.19 -1.88
N LYS A 28 32.94 5.16 -2.78
CA LYS A 28 31.61 5.60 -3.22
C LYS A 28 30.80 4.48 -3.85
N ILE A 29 31.42 3.70 -4.75
CA ILE A 29 30.76 2.56 -5.40
C ILE A 29 30.37 1.50 -4.37
N LEU A 30 31.25 1.22 -3.40
CA LEU A 30 30.98 0.26 -2.31
C LEU A 30 29.76 0.68 -1.49
N TYR A 31 29.68 1.96 -1.14
CA TYR A 31 28.55 2.50 -0.38
C TYR A 31 27.23 2.41 -1.17
N ILE A 32 27.24 2.82 -2.44
CA ILE A 32 26.05 2.73 -3.33
C ILE A 32 25.62 1.27 -3.53
N SER A 33 26.57 0.37 -3.78
CA SER A 33 26.31 -1.06 -3.93
C SER A 33 25.66 -1.65 -2.68
N LYS A 34 26.15 -1.30 -1.49
CA LYS A 34 25.56 -1.72 -0.22
C LYS A 34 24.12 -1.23 -0.06
N GLN A 35 23.85 0.04 -0.38
CA GLN A 35 22.50 0.59 -0.34
C GLN A 35 21.56 -0.13 -1.33
N ASN A 36 22.00 -0.31 -2.57
CA ASN A 36 21.23 -1.00 -3.59
C ASN A 36 20.90 -2.44 -3.18
N HIS A 37 21.87 -3.17 -2.61
CA HIS A 37 21.64 -4.52 -2.11
C HIS A 37 20.58 -4.56 -0.99
N LEU A 38 20.61 -3.59 -0.06
CA LEU A 38 19.60 -3.48 0.99
C LEU A 38 18.20 -3.16 0.43
N LEU A 39 18.12 -2.30 -0.60
CA LEU A 39 16.85 -1.98 -1.27
C LEU A 39 16.29 -3.20 -2.02
N LEU A 40 17.14 -3.91 -2.78
CA LEU A 40 16.74 -5.12 -3.48
C LEU A 40 16.24 -6.19 -2.51
N LYS A 41 16.93 -6.39 -1.38
CA LYS A 41 16.49 -7.32 -0.33
C LYS A 41 15.11 -6.94 0.24
N LYS A 42 14.83 -5.65 0.42
CA LYS A 42 13.49 -5.18 0.85
C LYS A 42 12.44 -5.51 -0.22
N ILE A 43 12.74 -5.29 -1.49
CA ILE A 43 11.84 -5.59 -2.60
C ILE A 43 11.56 -7.10 -2.67
N ASP A 44 12.58 -7.95 -2.57
CA ASP A 44 12.41 -9.41 -2.65
C ASP A 44 11.56 -9.94 -1.49
N ASN A 45 11.75 -9.40 -0.27
CA ASN A 45 10.86 -9.70 0.86
C ASN A 45 9.41 -9.30 0.57
N THR A 46 9.17 -8.19 -0.13
CA THR A 46 7.80 -7.78 -0.51
C THR A 46 7.24 -8.57 -1.69
N LYS A 47 8.05 -9.01 -2.65
CA LYS A 47 7.60 -9.82 -3.80
C LYS A 47 6.99 -11.15 -3.37
N ASN A 48 7.50 -11.77 -2.30
CA ASN A 48 6.90 -12.97 -1.74
C ASN A 48 5.49 -12.72 -1.17
N ILE A 49 5.19 -11.51 -0.71
CA ILE A 49 3.85 -11.11 -0.25
C ILE A 49 2.92 -10.92 -1.46
N TYR A 50 3.39 -10.27 -2.53
CA TYR A 50 2.60 -10.00 -3.74
C TYR A 50 2.37 -11.22 -4.63
N ASN A 51 3.30 -12.19 -4.68
CA ASN A 51 3.08 -13.42 -5.45
C ASN A 51 1.99 -14.31 -4.85
N ASN A 52 1.60 -14.08 -3.59
CA ASN A 52 0.47 -14.76 -2.95
C ASN A 52 -0.89 -14.06 -3.19
N THR A 53 -0.92 -12.90 -3.85
CA THR A 53 -2.16 -12.21 -4.24
C THR A 53 -2.55 -12.49 -5.69
N LYS A 54 -2.21 -13.68 -6.21
CA LYS A 54 -2.69 -14.12 -7.53
C LYS A 54 -4.21 -14.18 -7.51
N ASN A 55 -4.82 -13.31 -8.33
CA ASN A 55 -6.23 -13.25 -8.68
C ASN A 55 -7.15 -12.70 -7.58
N LEU A 56 -6.96 -11.44 -7.21
CA LEU A 56 -7.99 -10.66 -6.52
C LEU A 56 -9.01 -10.20 -7.57
N GLU A 57 -9.89 -11.12 -7.99
CA GLU A 57 -10.99 -10.78 -8.89
C GLU A 57 -12.07 -10.01 -8.13
N PHE A 58 -12.22 -8.72 -8.45
CA PHE A 58 -13.30 -7.91 -7.93
C PHE A 58 -14.60 -8.23 -8.68
N LYS A 59 -15.34 -9.22 -8.18
CA LYS A 59 -16.68 -9.55 -8.66
C LYS A 59 -17.71 -9.26 -7.56
N PRO A 60 -18.16 -8.00 -7.41
CA PRO A 60 -19.23 -7.70 -6.49
C PRO A 60 -20.52 -8.43 -6.92
N THR A 61 -21.12 -9.15 -5.98
CA THR A 61 -22.44 -9.75 -6.16
C THR A 61 -23.49 -8.73 -5.73
N LEU A 62 -24.41 -8.39 -6.63
CA LEU A 62 -25.52 -7.50 -6.30
C LEU A 62 -26.46 -8.18 -5.29
N LEU A 63 -26.85 -7.46 -4.23
CA LEU A 63 -27.72 -8.00 -3.18
C LEU A 63 -29.00 -7.15 -3.02
N ASN A 64 -28.88 -5.83 -3.17
CA ASN A 64 -29.97 -4.84 -3.14
C ASN A 64 -31.02 -5.06 -2.02
N ILE A 65 -30.54 -5.24 -0.78
CA ILE A 65 -31.38 -5.41 0.41
C ILE A 65 -31.60 -4.05 1.05
N LYS A 66 -32.86 -3.69 1.29
CA LYS A 66 -33.22 -2.40 1.89
C LYS A 66 -33.52 -2.54 3.38
N ASN A 67 -33.46 -1.43 4.11
CA ASN A 67 -33.86 -1.33 5.52
C ASN A 67 -33.14 -2.36 6.42
N VAL A 68 -31.82 -2.39 6.33
CA VAL A 68 -31.01 -3.23 7.18
C VAL A 68 -30.55 -2.41 8.38
N CYS A 69 -30.80 -2.92 9.58
CA CYS A 69 -30.43 -2.23 10.80
C CYS A 69 -29.04 -2.69 11.27
N ILE A 70 -28.18 -1.74 11.62
CA ILE A 70 -26.84 -2.03 12.13
C ILE A 70 -26.90 -2.34 13.63
N LYS A 71 -26.41 -3.52 14.04
CA LYS A 71 -26.46 -3.95 15.44
C LYS A 71 -25.39 -3.29 16.33
N ASN A 72 -24.17 -3.15 15.82
CA ASN A 72 -23.01 -2.66 16.56
C ASN A 72 -22.43 -1.40 15.89
N THR A 73 -21.72 -0.55 16.63
CA THR A 73 -21.02 0.59 16.02
C THR A 73 -20.05 0.10 14.94
N THR A 74 -20.22 0.60 13.71
CA THR A 74 -19.44 0.16 12.55
C THR A 74 -18.88 1.33 11.77
N THR A 75 -17.64 1.21 11.34
CA THR A 75 -16.98 2.21 10.51
C THR A 75 -17.14 1.87 9.04
N ILE A 76 -17.62 2.85 8.27
CA ILE A 76 -17.68 2.77 6.82
C ILE A 76 -16.39 3.28 6.23
N LYS A 77 -15.89 2.53 5.25
CA LYS A 77 -14.66 2.84 4.52
C LYS A 77 -14.95 3.18 3.06
N LEU A 78 -14.05 3.93 2.43
CA LEU A 78 -14.19 4.29 1.02
C LEU A 78 -14.03 3.09 0.08
N ALA A 79 -13.23 2.12 0.47
CA ALA A 79 -12.93 0.91 -0.29
C ALA A 79 -12.93 -0.32 0.62
N PRO A 80 -13.17 -1.52 0.07
CA PRO A 80 -13.28 -2.78 0.84
C PRO A 80 -11.91 -3.34 1.26
N PHE A 81 -11.15 -2.53 2.00
CA PHE A 81 -9.82 -2.87 2.52
C PHE A 81 -9.60 -2.28 3.91
N ASP A 82 -8.80 -2.95 4.74
CA ASP A 82 -8.60 -2.50 6.12
C ASP A 82 -7.89 -1.14 6.22
N PHE A 83 -6.98 -0.83 5.29
CA PHE A 83 -6.24 0.43 5.22
C PHE A 83 -6.97 1.56 4.48
N SER A 84 -8.21 1.33 4.04
CA SER A 84 -8.99 2.36 3.35
C SER A 84 -9.39 3.50 4.30
N PRO A 85 -9.43 4.76 3.83
CA PRO A 85 -9.90 5.89 4.62
C PRO A 85 -11.31 5.66 5.20
N LYS A 86 -11.49 6.05 6.47
CA LYS A 86 -12.78 6.05 7.16
C LYS A 86 -13.61 7.22 6.63
N LEU A 87 -14.82 6.92 6.15
CA LEU A 87 -15.80 7.92 5.70
C LEU A 87 -16.68 8.38 6.86
N LEU A 88 -17.24 7.41 7.59
CA LEU A 88 -18.23 7.66 8.63
C LEU A 88 -18.15 6.56 9.70
N GLU A 89 -18.63 6.88 10.89
CA GLU A 89 -18.96 5.91 11.92
C GLU A 89 -20.47 5.88 12.10
N LEU A 90 -21.06 4.69 11.93
CA LEU A 90 -22.46 4.47 12.19
C LEU A 90 -22.64 3.97 13.61
N SER A 91 -23.57 4.61 14.32
CA SER A 91 -24.02 4.18 15.63
C SER A 91 -24.90 2.93 15.54
N GLU A 92 -25.11 2.29 16.67
CA GLU A 92 -26.07 1.19 16.80
C GLU A 92 -27.48 1.63 16.37
N ASN A 93 -28.22 0.70 15.79
CA ASN A 93 -29.57 0.84 15.25
C ASN A 93 -29.75 1.79 14.05
N SER A 94 -28.67 2.19 13.37
CA SER A 94 -28.80 2.97 12.13
C SER A 94 -29.36 2.11 10.99
N SER A 95 -30.32 2.63 10.24
CA SER A 95 -30.85 1.98 9.02
C SER A 95 -29.97 2.26 7.81
N VAL A 96 -29.61 1.22 7.07
CA VAL A 96 -28.79 1.27 5.86
C VAL A 96 -29.32 0.33 4.79
N ASP A 97 -29.07 0.66 3.52
CA ASP A 97 -29.39 -0.21 2.39
C ASP A 97 -28.11 -0.93 1.94
N ILE A 98 -28.15 -2.25 1.75
CA ILE A 98 -27.03 -3.04 1.21
C ILE A 98 -27.19 -3.14 -0.30
N ILE A 99 -26.24 -2.58 -1.05
CA ILE A 99 -26.24 -2.59 -2.51
C ILE A 99 -25.62 -3.90 -3.01
N SER A 100 -24.40 -4.19 -2.57
CA SER A 100 -23.61 -5.30 -3.08
C SER A 100 -22.78 -5.95 -1.98
N LYS A 101 -22.26 -7.15 -2.26
CA LYS A 101 -21.28 -7.84 -1.42
C LYS A 101 -20.06 -8.23 -2.25
N ILE A 102 -18.88 -8.19 -1.66
CA ILE A 102 -17.63 -8.58 -2.32
C ILE A 102 -16.72 -9.33 -1.37
N TYR A 103 -15.95 -10.26 -1.90
CA TYR A 103 -14.99 -11.06 -1.14
C TYR A 103 -13.56 -10.65 -1.53
N ILE A 104 -12.80 -10.17 -0.56
CA ILE A 104 -11.46 -9.62 -0.77
C ILE A 104 -10.54 -10.17 0.30
N MET A 105 -9.43 -10.81 -0.11
CA MET A 105 -8.44 -11.39 0.81
C MET A 105 -9.05 -12.30 1.88
N ASN A 106 -10.01 -13.13 1.48
CA ASN A 106 -10.80 -13.98 2.38
C ASN A 106 -11.67 -13.26 3.43
N ILE A 107 -12.00 -11.99 3.18
CA ILE A 107 -12.86 -11.17 4.03
C ILE A 107 -14.08 -10.75 3.20
N LEU A 108 -15.27 -10.92 3.74
CA LEU A 108 -16.51 -10.44 3.13
C LEU A 108 -16.73 -8.97 3.48
N TRP A 109 -17.10 -8.19 2.48
CA TRP A 109 -17.43 -6.77 2.59
C TRP A 109 -18.79 -6.51 1.95
N TYR A 110 -19.53 -5.57 2.53
CA TYR A 110 -20.81 -5.09 2.02
C TYR A 110 -20.70 -3.65 1.60
N GLU A 111 -21.19 -3.33 0.41
CA GLU A 111 -21.43 -1.97 -0.01
C GLU A 111 -22.76 -1.51 0.57
N VAL A 112 -22.71 -0.48 1.41
CA VAL A 112 -23.87 0.11 2.06
C VAL A 112 -24.11 1.52 1.53
N SER A 113 -25.38 1.85 1.34
CA SER A 113 -25.86 3.19 1.04
C SER A 113 -26.60 3.72 2.26
N ILE A 114 -26.16 4.87 2.73
CA ILE A 114 -26.81 5.62 3.81
C ILE A 114 -27.49 6.84 3.20
N ASN A 115 -28.70 7.12 3.64
CA ASN A 115 -29.34 8.38 3.35
C ASN A 115 -28.98 9.40 4.43
N ASN A 116 -28.29 10.48 4.07
CA ASN A 116 -28.01 11.57 4.99
C ASN A 116 -29.27 12.44 5.22
N GLN A 117 -29.33 13.17 6.33
CA GLN A 117 -30.43 14.07 6.69
C GLN A 117 -30.72 15.13 5.60
N ASN A 118 -29.71 15.47 4.79
CA ASN A 118 -29.84 16.41 3.67
C ASN A 118 -30.32 15.74 2.35
N GLY A 119 -30.73 14.47 2.37
CA GLY A 119 -31.19 13.72 1.19
C GLY A 119 -30.08 13.22 0.26
N ASN A 120 -28.81 13.47 0.61
CA ASN A 120 -27.66 12.95 -0.14
C ASN A 120 -27.37 11.51 0.27
N LYS A 121 -27.18 10.64 -0.73
CA LYS A 121 -26.77 9.24 -0.50
C LYS A 121 -25.25 9.14 -0.39
N ILE A 122 -24.78 8.50 0.67
CA ILE A 122 -23.37 8.20 0.88
C ILE A 122 -23.19 6.69 0.74
N ASN A 123 -22.36 6.29 -0.20
CA ASN A 123 -21.99 4.89 -0.40
C ASN A 123 -20.64 4.61 0.24
N GLY A 124 -20.50 3.42 0.82
CA GLY A 124 -19.20 2.95 1.29
C GLY A 124 -19.23 1.48 1.67
N TRP A 125 -18.10 0.99 2.17
CA TRP A 125 -17.87 -0.42 2.42
C TRP A 125 -17.78 -0.71 3.92
N VAL A 126 -18.46 -1.77 4.35
CA VAL A 126 -18.46 -2.28 5.72
C VAL A 126 -17.98 -3.72 5.71
N LYS A 127 -17.12 -4.07 6.66
CA LYS A 127 -16.60 -5.43 6.84
C LYS A 127 -17.68 -6.30 7.46
N ASP A 128 -17.85 -7.53 6.96
CA ASP A 128 -18.70 -8.51 7.61
C ASP A 128 -18.02 -9.00 8.89
N CYS A 129 -18.44 -8.47 10.03
CA CYS A 129 -18.11 -9.05 11.33
C CYS A 129 -19.38 -9.62 11.95
N ASN A 130 -19.69 -10.87 11.60
CA ASN A 130 -20.57 -11.90 12.19
C ASN A 130 -21.94 -11.53 12.82
N THR A 131 -22.28 -10.27 13.09
CA THR A 131 -23.44 -9.88 13.90
C THR A 131 -23.96 -8.48 13.61
N ASN A 132 -23.73 -7.89 12.43
CA ASN A 132 -24.05 -6.47 12.22
C ASN A 132 -25.41 -6.17 11.63
N PHE A 133 -26.11 -7.12 11.02
CA PHE A 133 -27.29 -6.80 10.22
C PHE A 133 -28.54 -7.49 10.75
N VAL A 134 -29.54 -6.71 11.14
CA VAL A 134 -30.89 -7.19 11.45
C VAL A 134 -31.81 -6.80 10.30
N TYR A 135 -32.43 -7.81 9.68
CA TYR A 135 -33.41 -7.61 8.63
C TYR A 135 -34.73 -7.16 9.26
N THR A 136 -35.08 -5.88 9.09
CA THR A 136 -36.43 -5.42 9.39
C THR A 136 -37.32 -5.66 8.18
N LYS A 137 -38.37 -6.47 8.39
CA LYS A 137 -39.34 -6.92 7.38
C LYS A 137 -40.29 -5.80 6.97
#